data_AF-A0ABD0RXM3-F1
#
_entry.id   AF-A0ABD0RXM3-F1
#
_cell.length_a   1.000
_cell.length_b   1.000
_cell.length_c   1.000
_cell.angle_alpha   90.00
_cell.angle_beta   90.00
_cell.angle_gamma   90.00
#
_symmetry.space_group_name_H-M   'P 1'
#
loop_
_entity.id
_entity.type
_entity.pdbx_description
1 polymer ?
#
loop_
_entity_poly.entity_id
_entity_poly.type
_entity_poly.pdbx_seq_one_letter_code
_entity_poly.pdbx_strand_id
1 'polypeptide(L)'
;GDVEEDDTVPDSEQDIKPRFHKSRTVTLQHEGGEGEEGEDIDEDEDDDDDTLSDWNLRKCSAAALDVLANVFRDELLPHLLPLLKGLLFHPDWVIKESGILVLGAIAEGCMQGMVPYLPELIPHLIQCLCDKKALVRSIACWTLSRYAHWVVSQPPDAHLKPLMTELLKRILDGNKRVQEAACSAFATLEEEACTELVPYLSFILDTLVFAFGKYQHKNLLILYDAIGTLADSVGHHLNQP
;
A
#
# COMPACT_ATOMS: atom_id res chain seq x y z
N GLY A 1 12.65 -5.90 7.30
CA GLY A 1 11.84 -6.74 8.21
C GLY A 1 11.43 -7.99 7.48
N ASP A 2 11.97 -9.13 7.89
CA ASP A 2 11.58 -10.49 7.44
C ASP A 2 10.72 -11.18 8.52
N VAL A 3 10.08 -10.37 9.37
CA VAL A 3 9.20 -10.86 10.44
C VAL A 3 7.89 -11.26 9.78
N GLU A 4 7.49 -12.51 9.91
CA GLU A 4 6.27 -13.02 9.29
C GLU A 4 5.03 -12.80 10.16
N GLU A 5 5.20 -12.70 11.48
CA GLU A 5 4.13 -12.47 12.48
C GLU A 5 4.64 -11.56 13.61
N ASP A 6 3.95 -10.43 13.85
CA ASP A 6 4.29 -9.42 14.87
C ASP A 6 3.06 -8.66 15.41
N ASP A 7 1.84 -9.13 15.13
CA ASP A 7 0.58 -8.51 15.54
C ASP A 7 0.38 -8.44 17.06
N THR A 8 0.92 -9.41 17.80
CA THR A 8 0.88 -9.43 19.27
C THR A 8 1.97 -8.58 19.91
N VAL A 9 2.90 -8.02 19.12
CA VAL A 9 4.00 -7.20 19.63
C VAL A 9 3.51 -5.75 19.77
N PRO A 10 3.45 -5.19 20.98
CA PRO A 10 3.03 -3.82 21.19
C PRO A 10 3.87 -2.84 20.37
N ASP A 11 3.24 -1.77 19.90
CA ASP A 11 3.96 -0.69 19.23
C ASP A 11 4.92 0.02 20.20
N SER A 12 6.08 0.42 19.71
CA SER A 12 7.03 1.23 20.47
C SER A 12 6.54 2.67 20.59
N GLU A 13 7.09 3.44 21.54
CA GLU A 13 6.77 4.87 21.65
C GLU A 13 7.12 5.65 20.37
N GLN A 14 8.18 5.24 19.65
CA GLN A 14 8.55 5.86 18.39
C GLN A 14 7.52 5.59 17.29
N ASP A 15 6.91 4.40 17.25
CA ASP A 15 5.89 4.04 16.26
C ASP A 15 4.60 4.87 16.37
N ILE A 16 4.31 5.41 17.55
CA ILE A 16 3.05 6.11 17.87
C ILE A 16 3.21 7.63 18.07
N LYS A 17 4.45 8.14 18.05
CA LYS A 17 4.70 9.58 18.26
C LYS A 17 4.12 10.41 17.10
N PRO A 18 3.48 11.56 17.38
CA PRO A 18 3.06 12.49 16.34
C PRO A 18 4.27 12.97 15.53
N ARG A 19 4.22 12.84 14.20
CA ARG A 19 5.31 13.27 13.31
C ARG A 19 5.09 14.73 12.92
N PHE A 20 6.04 15.60 13.26
CA PHE A 20 6.05 17.00 12.82
C PHE A 20 7.07 17.17 11.69
N HIS A 21 6.61 17.48 10.47
CA HIS A 21 7.51 17.77 9.37
C HIS A 21 8.22 19.11 9.59
N LYS A 22 9.51 19.10 9.95
CA LYS A 22 10.38 20.28 9.85
C LYS A 22 10.97 20.34 8.44
N SER A 23 10.61 21.36 7.67
CA SER A 23 11.26 21.65 6.39
C SER A 23 12.68 22.16 6.64
N ARG A 24 13.70 21.34 6.40
CA ARG A 24 15.09 21.79 6.44
C ARG A 24 15.42 22.49 5.12
N THR A 25 15.47 23.82 5.13
CA THR A 25 16.04 24.61 4.03
C THR A 25 17.51 24.21 3.91
N VAL A 26 17.87 23.48 2.86
CA VAL A 26 19.27 23.17 2.54
C VAL A 26 19.94 24.45 2.03
N THR A 27 20.46 25.27 2.93
CA THR A 27 21.44 26.30 2.57
C THR A 27 22.77 25.62 2.29
N LEU A 28 23.08 25.44 1.00
CA LEU A 28 24.44 25.15 0.55
C LEU A 28 25.36 26.27 1.03
N GLN A 29 26.17 26.01 2.06
CA GLN A 29 27.27 26.90 2.42
C GLN A 29 28.27 26.91 1.26
N HIS A 30 28.34 28.04 0.56
CA HIS A 30 29.42 28.35 -0.35
C HIS A 30 30.67 28.63 0.51
N GLU A 31 31.74 27.84 0.34
CA GLU A 31 33.03 28.13 0.95
C GLU A 31 33.57 29.45 0.40
N GLY A 32 33.62 30.48 1.25
CA GLY A 32 34.27 31.73 0.94
C GLY A 32 34.14 32.78 2.04
N GLY A 33 35.19 32.89 2.87
CA GLY A 33 35.50 34.14 3.59
C GLY A 33 35.36 34.08 5.11
N GLU A 34 36.49 34.33 5.76
CA GLU A 34 36.78 34.62 7.17
C GLU A 34 35.70 35.42 7.95
N GLY A 35 35.50 35.05 9.22
CA GLY A 35 35.11 36.01 10.26
C GLY A 35 33.90 35.65 11.15
N GLU A 36 34.23 35.21 12.36
CA GLU A 36 33.60 35.55 13.65
C GLU A 36 32.25 34.95 14.12
N GLU A 37 32.34 34.56 15.40
CA GLU A 37 31.34 34.40 16.45
C GLU A 37 30.50 33.12 16.48
N GLY A 38 30.84 32.29 17.48
CA GLY A 38 30.10 31.10 17.86
C GLY A 38 28.76 31.48 18.47
N GLU A 39 27.70 30.94 17.88
CA GLU A 39 26.45 30.69 18.57
C GLU A 39 26.48 29.23 19.00
N ASP A 40 26.35 29.01 20.32
CA ASP A 40 26.07 27.71 20.90
C ASP A 40 24.77 27.20 20.28
N ILE A 41 24.90 26.40 19.21
CA ILE A 41 23.79 25.62 18.69
C ILE A 41 23.62 24.52 19.72
N ASP A 42 22.61 24.66 20.57
CA ASP A 42 22.11 23.60 21.42
C ASP A 42 22.04 22.32 20.56
N GLU A 43 22.94 21.37 20.82
CA GLU A 43 22.87 20.00 20.31
C GLU A 43 21.69 19.32 21.03
N ASP A 44 20.48 19.81 20.76
CA ASP A 44 19.31 18.95 20.79
C ASP A 44 19.52 17.98 19.61
N GLU A 45 20.26 16.91 19.88
CA GLU A 45 20.22 15.64 19.15
C GLU A 45 18.79 15.07 19.27
N ASP A 46 17.80 15.80 18.76
CA ASP A 46 16.57 15.21 18.29
C ASP A 46 16.99 14.37 17.09
N ASP A 47 17.04 13.06 17.36
CA ASP A 47 17.23 11.91 16.49
C ASP A 47 16.19 11.87 15.35
N ASP A 48 16.06 12.99 14.60
CA ASP A 48 15.21 13.22 13.44
C ASP A 48 15.82 12.60 12.17
N ASP A 49 16.66 11.57 12.31
CA ASP A 49 17.26 10.83 11.19
C ASP A 49 16.26 9.86 10.53
N ASP A 50 15.10 9.62 11.14
CA ASP A 50 14.19 8.56 10.71
C ASP A 50 13.23 8.92 9.55
N THR A 51 13.34 10.13 8.99
CA THR A 51 12.61 10.51 7.76
C THR A 51 13.48 10.57 6.51
N LEU A 52 14.80 10.76 6.66
CA LEU A 52 15.75 10.56 5.56
C LEU A 52 16.15 9.08 5.44
N SER A 53 16.09 8.30 6.53
CA SER A 53 16.36 6.85 6.57
C SER A 53 15.45 6.03 5.64
N ASP A 54 14.28 6.56 5.28
CA ASP A 54 13.24 5.79 4.61
C ASP A 54 13.20 6.00 3.08
N TRP A 55 13.86 7.03 2.53
CA TRP A 55 13.98 7.21 1.08
C TRP A 55 15.21 6.47 0.54
N ASN A 56 14.98 5.43 -0.25
CA ASN A 56 16.03 4.56 -0.77
C ASN A 56 15.94 4.39 -2.29
N LEU A 57 16.96 3.74 -2.87
CA LEU A 57 17.04 3.49 -4.31
C LEU A 57 15.78 2.78 -4.86
N ARG A 58 15.19 1.88 -4.07
CA ARG A 58 13.97 1.16 -4.46
C ARG A 58 12.77 2.09 -4.57
N LYS A 59 12.50 2.93 -3.56
CA LYS A 59 11.40 3.93 -3.61
C LYS A 59 11.61 4.92 -4.76
N CYS A 60 12.85 5.40 -4.94
CA CYS A 60 13.21 6.30 -6.04
C CYS A 60 12.98 5.66 -7.42
N SER A 61 13.39 4.41 -7.60
CA SER A 61 13.21 3.69 -8.88
C SER A 61 11.75 3.44 -9.20
N ALA A 62 10.93 3.08 -8.21
CA ALA A 62 9.50 2.88 -8.39
C ALA A 62 8.77 4.18 -8.72
N ALA A 63 9.07 5.27 -8.00
CA ALA A 63 8.50 6.59 -8.28
C ALA A 63 8.91 7.12 -9.66
N ALA A 64 10.18 6.93 -10.05
CA ALA A 64 10.63 7.28 -11.40
C ALA A 64 9.88 6.47 -12.47
N LEU A 65 9.68 5.17 -12.24
CA LEU A 65 8.94 4.31 -13.17
C LEU A 65 7.46 4.71 -13.30
N ASP A 66 6.81 5.07 -12.20
CA ASP A 66 5.43 5.58 -12.18
C ASP A 66 5.29 6.85 -13.04
N VAL A 67 6.21 7.82 -12.86
CA VAL A 67 6.25 9.03 -13.69
C VAL A 67 6.50 8.69 -15.16
N LEU A 68 7.44 7.77 -15.46
CA LEU A 68 7.69 7.34 -16.83
C LEU A 68 6.46 6.66 -17.46
N ALA A 69 5.75 5.82 -16.71
CA ALA A 69 4.51 5.19 -17.17
C ALA A 69 3.46 6.24 -17.52
N ASN A 70 3.32 7.30 -16.73
CA ASN A 70 2.40 8.40 -17.00
C ASN A 70 2.78 9.24 -18.22
N VAL A 71 4.08 9.36 -18.53
CA VAL A 71 4.58 10.09 -19.71
C VAL A 71 4.43 9.26 -20.99
N PHE A 72 4.92 8.01 -20.98
CA PHE A 72 5.00 7.15 -22.18
C PHE A 72 3.75 6.30 -22.39
N ARG A 73 2.92 6.13 -21.36
CA ARG A 73 1.70 5.32 -21.39
C ARG A 73 1.97 3.92 -21.95
N ASP A 74 1.11 3.44 -22.84
CA ASP A 74 1.20 2.10 -23.40
C ASP A 74 2.46 1.86 -24.25
N GLU A 75 3.17 2.92 -24.68
CA GLU A 75 4.46 2.79 -25.39
C GLU A 75 5.56 2.18 -24.51
N LEU A 76 5.39 2.22 -23.19
CA LEU A 76 6.32 1.61 -22.24
C LEU A 76 6.16 0.08 -22.16
N LEU A 77 4.97 -0.44 -22.48
CA LEU A 77 4.63 -1.85 -22.29
C LEU A 77 5.50 -2.85 -23.09
N PRO A 78 5.87 -2.60 -24.36
CA PRO A 78 6.77 -3.49 -25.10
C PRO A 78 8.12 -3.71 -24.41
N HIS A 79 8.58 -2.75 -23.60
CA HIS A 79 9.83 -2.85 -22.85
C HIS A 79 9.64 -3.59 -21.51
N LEU A 80 8.49 -3.43 -20.86
CA LEU A 80 8.22 -3.96 -19.53
C LEU A 80 7.64 -5.37 -19.53
N LEU A 81 6.72 -5.69 -20.45
CA LEU A 81 6.03 -6.99 -20.47
C LEU A 81 7.00 -8.19 -20.55
N PRO A 82 8.09 -8.16 -21.34
CA PRO A 82 9.07 -9.25 -21.35
C PRO A 82 9.75 -9.46 -19.99
N LEU A 83 10.00 -8.37 -19.24
CA LEU A 83 10.59 -8.41 -17.91
C LEU A 83 9.58 -8.94 -16.89
N LEU A 84 8.36 -8.37 -16.88
CA LEU A 84 7.29 -8.74 -15.95
C LEU A 84 6.98 -10.25 -15.98
N LYS A 85 7.00 -10.88 -17.16
CA LYS A 85 6.80 -12.32 -17.29
C LYS A 85 7.84 -13.15 -16.53
N GLY A 86 9.10 -12.70 -16.51
CA GLY A 86 10.19 -13.34 -15.76
C GLY A 86 10.13 -13.04 -14.26
N LEU A 87 9.59 -11.89 -13.88
CA LEU A 87 9.54 -11.44 -12.48
C LEU A 87 8.34 -12.05 -11.73
N LEU A 88 7.11 -11.91 -12.25
CA LEU A 88 5.86 -12.20 -11.52
C LEU A 88 5.67 -13.67 -11.09
N PHE A 89 6.35 -14.59 -11.76
CA PHE A 89 6.28 -16.03 -11.50
C PHE A 89 7.61 -16.61 -11.01
N HIS A 90 8.56 -15.75 -10.65
CA HIS A 90 9.87 -16.20 -10.18
C HIS A 90 9.74 -16.93 -8.83
N PRO A 91 10.47 -18.05 -8.61
CA PRO A 91 10.42 -18.79 -7.36
C PRO A 91 11.04 -18.04 -6.17
N ASP A 92 12.02 -17.17 -6.44
CA ASP A 92 12.56 -16.24 -5.44
C ASP A 92 11.55 -15.13 -5.16
N TRP A 93 11.16 -15.00 -3.90
CA TRP A 93 10.17 -14.04 -3.46
C TRP A 93 10.63 -12.59 -3.66
N VAL A 94 11.93 -12.29 -3.55
CA VAL A 94 12.44 -10.92 -3.73
C VAL A 94 12.21 -10.45 -5.16
N ILE A 95 12.50 -11.34 -6.11
CA ILE A 95 12.31 -11.07 -7.54
C ILE A 95 10.81 -10.97 -7.86
N LYS A 96 10.01 -11.90 -7.34
CA LYS A 96 8.54 -11.88 -7.48
C LYS A 96 7.94 -10.57 -6.97
N GLU A 97 8.30 -10.19 -5.74
CA GLU A 97 7.82 -9.01 -5.04
C GLU A 97 8.15 -7.73 -5.84
N SER A 98 9.35 -7.63 -6.42
CA SER A 98 9.71 -6.52 -7.31
C SER A 98 8.87 -6.46 -8.59
N GLY A 99 8.49 -7.62 -9.14
CA GLY A 99 7.58 -7.69 -10.29
C GLY A 99 6.18 -7.18 -9.96
N ILE A 100 5.68 -7.51 -8.76
CA ILE A 100 4.38 -7.04 -8.27
C ILE A 100 4.42 -5.52 -8.05
N LEU A 101 5.51 -4.99 -7.49
CA LEU A 101 5.72 -3.54 -7.35
C LEU A 101 5.69 -2.84 -8.72
N VAL A 102 6.43 -3.34 -9.70
CA VAL A 102 6.45 -2.78 -11.06
C VAL A 102 5.05 -2.75 -11.66
N LEU A 103 4.28 -3.83 -11.50
CA LEU A 103 2.91 -3.92 -12.00
C LEU A 103 1.98 -2.86 -11.38
N GLY A 104 2.14 -2.54 -10.10
CA GLY A 104 1.38 -1.48 -9.43
C GLY A 104 1.84 -0.07 -9.85
N ALA A 105 3.15 0.14 -9.96
CA ALA A 105 3.73 1.44 -10.33
C ALA A 105 3.30 1.91 -11.72
N ILE A 106 3.09 0.99 -12.67
CA ILE A 106 2.70 1.33 -14.05
C ILE A 106 1.19 1.42 -14.24
N ALA A 107 0.40 1.06 -13.23
CA ALA A 107 -1.04 0.86 -13.37
C ALA A 107 -1.76 2.09 -13.91
N GLU A 108 -1.43 3.27 -13.40
CA GLU A 108 -2.10 4.53 -13.78
C GLU A 108 -1.76 4.94 -15.22
N GLY A 109 -0.47 4.96 -15.55
CA GLY A 109 0.00 5.38 -16.87
C GLY A 109 -0.30 4.40 -17.99
N CYS A 110 -0.28 3.11 -17.71
CA CYS A 110 -0.40 2.03 -18.70
C CYS A 110 -1.72 1.23 -18.59
N MET A 111 -2.73 1.73 -17.88
CA MET A 111 -3.98 1.00 -17.61
C MET A 111 -4.58 0.39 -18.88
N GLN A 112 -4.74 1.20 -19.93
CA GLN A 112 -5.45 0.81 -21.14
C GLN A 112 -4.77 -0.36 -21.86
N GLY A 113 -3.44 -0.32 -21.98
CA GLY A 113 -2.67 -1.41 -22.56
C GLY A 113 -2.54 -2.62 -21.63
N MET A 114 -2.77 -2.45 -20.32
CA MET A 114 -2.76 -3.55 -19.35
C MET A 114 -4.07 -4.34 -19.30
N VAL A 115 -5.22 -3.74 -19.62
CA VAL A 115 -6.56 -4.38 -19.60
C VAL A 115 -6.60 -5.80 -20.21
N PRO A 116 -5.98 -6.08 -21.38
CA PRO A 116 -6.00 -7.42 -21.96
C PRO A 116 -5.38 -8.51 -21.08
N TYR A 117 -4.50 -8.14 -20.15
CA TYR A 117 -3.77 -9.07 -19.28
C TYR A 117 -4.41 -9.19 -17.87
N LEU A 118 -5.24 -8.22 -17.46
CA LEU A 118 -5.85 -8.20 -16.12
C LEU A 118 -6.71 -9.43 -15.77
N PRO A 119 -7.44 -10.07 -16.71
CA PRO A 119 -8.17 -11.30 -16.42
C PRO A 119 -7.28 -12.46 -15.91
N GLU A 120 -6.00 -12.47 -16.26
CA GLU A 120 -5.02 -13.45 -15.75
C GLU A 120 -4.25 -12.90 -14.54
N LEU A 121 -3.84 -11.63 -14.60
CA LEU A 121 -2.99 -11.02 -13.58
C LEU A 121 -3.72 -10.78 -12.26
N ILE A 122 -5.00 -10.37 -12.27
CA ILE A 122 -5.74 -10.11 -11.03
C ILE A 122 -5.95 -11.38 -10.21
N PRO A 123 -6.43 -12.51 -10.79
CA PRO A 123 -6.48 -13.78 -10.05
C PRO A 123 -5.12 -14.22 -9.50
N HIS A 124 -4.03 -14.03 -10.25
CA HIS A 124 -2.67 -14.32 -9.77
C HIS A 124 -2.27 -13.44 -8.58
N LEU A 125 -2.55 -12.13 -8.63
CA LEU A 125 -2.28 -11.22 -7.52
C LEU A 125 -3.13 -11.55 -6.29
N ILE A 126 -4.39 -11.95 -6.46
CA ILE A 126 -5.24 -12.42 -5.36
C ILE A 126 -4.61 -13.67 -4.71
N GLN A 127 -4.03 -14.60 -5.49
CA GLN A 127 -3.28 -15.73 -4.93
C GLN A 127 -2.03 -15.28 -4.14
N CYS A 128 -1.35 -14.22 -4.59
CA CYS A 128 -0.20 -13.64 -3.89
C CYS A 128 -0.57 -13.03 -2.51
N LEU A 129 -1.84 -12.70 -2.25
CA LEU A 129 -2.29 -12.33 -0.90
C LEU A 129 -2.14 -13.49 0.10
N CYS A 130 -2.07 -14.73 -0.37
CA CYS A 130 -1.81 -15.90 0.46
C CYS A 130 -0.33 -16.34 0.47
N ASP A 131 0.60 -15.54 -0.07
CA ASP A 131 2.03 -15.92 -0.09
C ASP A 131 2.58 -16.01 1.34
N LYS A 132 3.50 -16.96 1.55
CA LYS A 132 4.16 -17.18 2.83
C LYS A 132 4.94 -15.95 3.31
N LYS A 133 5.38 -15.07 2.40
CA LYS A 133 6.18 -13.89 2.69
C LYS A 133 5.32 -12.65 2.91
N ALA A 134 5.36 -12.06 4.10
CA ALA A 134 4.63 -10.86 4.47
C ALA A 134 4.84 -9.71 3.48
N LEU A 135 6.09 -9.49 3.02
CA LEU A 135 6.38 -8.44 2.03
C LEU A 135 5.69 -8.66 0.68
N VAL A 136 5.55 -9.92 0.24
CA VAL A 136 4.79 -10.25 -0.98
C VAL A 136 3.30 -9.97 -0.77
N ARG A 137 2.75 -10.34 0.38
CA ARG A 137 1.34 -10.05 0.72
C ARG A 137 1.07 -8.55 0.75
N SER A 138 1.91 -7.78 1.45
CA SER A 138 1.79 -6.32 1.55
C SER A 138 1.81 -5.64 0.17
N ILE A 139 2.78 -5.99 -0.70
CA ILE A 139 2.85 -5.36 -2.02
C ILE A 139 1.70 -5.81 -2.92
N ALA A 140 1.20 -7.04 -2.77
CA ALA A 140 0.03 -7.51 -3.50
C ALA A 140 -1.23 -6.72 -3.12
N CYS A 141 -1.44 -6.41 -1.82
CA CYS A 141 -2.53 -5.53 -1.37
C CYS A 141 -2.47 -4.18 -2.11
N TRP A 142 -1.31 -3.51 -2.06
CA TRP A 142 -1.12 -2.22 -2.70
C TRP A 142 -1.31 -2.29 -4.22
N THR A 143 -0.71 -3.26 -4.90
CA THR A 143 -0.84 -3.40 -6.35
C THR A 143 -2.28 -3.69 -6.77
N LEU A 144 -3.02 -4.50 -6.02
CA LEU A 144 -4.43 -4.79 -6.30
C LEU A 144 -5.30 -3.53 -6.19
N SER A 145 -5.06 -2.66 -5.20
CA SER A 145 -5.83 -1.42 -5.06
C SER A 145 -5.63 -0.47 -6.24
N ARG A 146 -4.44 -0.46 -6.85
CA ARG A 146 -4.18 0.32 -8.09
C ARG A 146 -5.02 -0.10 -9.29
N TYR A 147 -5.61 -1.30 -9.25
CA TYR A 147 -6.52 -1.82 -10.27
C TYR A 147 -7.98 -1.94 -9.78
N ALA A 148 -8.32 -1.37 -8.62
CA ALA A 148 -9.65 -1.49 -8.00
C ALA A 148 -10.78 -1.03 -8.94
N HIS A 149 -10.62 0.12 -9.61
CA HIS A 149 -11.59 0.60 -10.60
C HIS A 149 -11.88 -0.44 -11.69
N TRP A 150 -10.84 -1.11 -12.23
CA TRP A 150 -11.04 -2.17 -13.22
C TRP A 150 -11.79 -3.36 -12.60
N VAL A 151 -11.40 -3.79 -11.39
CA VAL A 151 -12.03 -4.92 -10.70
C VAL A 151 -13.53 -4.68 -10.48
N VAL A 152 -13.91 -3.48 -10.02
CA VAL A 152 -15.30 -3.10 -9.77
C VAL A 152 -16.11 -3.01 -11.07
N SER A 153 -15.48 -2.64 -12.19
CA SER A 153 -16.15 -2.59 -13.50
C SER A 153 -16.51 -3.96 -14.09
N GLN A 154 -16.00 -5.05 -13.52
CA GLN A 154 -16.27 -6.42 -13.95
C GLN A 154 -17.46 -7.04 -13.18
N PRO A 155 -18.06 -8.15 -13.66
CA PRO A 155 -19.08 -8.87 -12.89
C PRO A 155 -18.59 -9.18 -11.47
N PRO A 156 -19.35 -8.84 -10.40
CA PRO A 156 -18.84 -8.89 -9.03
C PRO A 156 -18.27 -10.24 -8.59
N ASP A 157 -18.91 -11.35 -8.99
CA ASP A 157 -18.46 -12.69 -8.64
C ASP A 157 -17.14 -13.11 -9.31
N ALA A 158 -16.72 -12.42 -10.39
CA ALA A 158 -15.51 -12.77 -11.13
C ALA A 158 -14.23 -12.30 -10.42
N HIS A 159 -14.23 -11.08 -9.88
CA HIS A 159 -13.01 -10.45 -9.33
C HIS A 159 -13.25 -9.71 -8.03
N LEU A 160 -14.30 -8.88 -7.92
CA LEU A 160 -14.56 -8.06 -6.73
C LEU A 160 -14.74 -8.92 -5.48
N LYS A 161 -15.62 -9.92 -5.53
CA LYS A 161 -15.92 -10.76 -4.37
C LYS A 161 -14.72 -11.61 -3.91
N PRO A 162 -13.97 -12.30 -4.80
CA PRO A 162 -12.72 -12.95 -4.41
C PRO A 162 -11.69 -11.98 -3.82
N LEU A 163 -11.50 -10.80 -4.43
CA LEU A 163 -10.56 -9.79 -3.95
C LEU A 163 -10.94 -9.29 -2.54
N MET A 164 -12.19 -8.85 -2.38
CA MET A 164 -12.74 -8.38 -1.10
C MET A 164 -12.57 -9.46 -0.02
N THR A 165 -12.91 -10.71 -0.33
CA THR A 165 -12.79 -11.83 0.63
C THR A 165 -11.35 -12.03 1.10
N GLU A 166 -10.38 -12.02 0.18
CA GLU A 166 -8.97 -12.21 0.55
C GLU A 166 -8.36 -10.98 1.23
N LEU A 167 -8.74 -9.75 0.84
CA LEU A 167 -8.33 -8.53 1.54
C LEU A 167 -8.84 -8.49 2.97
N LEU A 168 -10.11 -8.85 3.22
CA LEU A 168 -10.66 -8.93 4.57
C LEU A 168 -9.90 -9.94 5.45
N LYS A 169 -9.46 -11.08 4.88
CA LYS A 169 -8.56 -12.00 5.59
C LYS A 169 -7.19 -11.38 5.88
N ARG A 170 -6.67 -10.52 4.99
CA ARG A 170 -5.39 -9.81 5.18
C ARG A 170 -5.47 -8.62 6.14
N ILE A 171 -6.64 -8.01 6.30
CA ILE A 171 -6.88 -7.08 7.42
C ILE A 171 -6.63 -7.80 8.75
N LEU A 172 -6.91 -9.10 8.84
CA LEU A 172 -6.64 -9.91 10.03
C LEU A 172 -5.31 -10.69 9.96
N ASP A 173 -4.33 -10.24 9.16
CA ASP A 173 -3.03 -10.91 9.04
C ASP A 173 -2.26 -10.93 10.37
N GLY A 174 -1.36 -11.90 10.55
CA GLY A 174 -0.46 -11.97 11.71
C GLY A 174 0.66 -10.93 11.66
N ASN A 175 0.83 -10.23 10.53
CA ASN A 175 1.84 -9.21 10.35
C ASN A 175 1.27 -7.80 10.30
N LYS A 176 1.77 -6.88 11.13
CA LYS A 176 1.32 -5.48 11.24
C LYS A 176 1.48 -4.70 9.94
N ARG A 177 2.51 -4.98 9.14
CA ARG A 177 2.70 -4.34 7.83
C ARG A 177 1.68 -4.83 6.80
N VAL A 178 1.30 -6.11 6.86
CA VAL A 178 0.26 -6.65 5.98
C VAL A 178 -1.11 -6.12 6.38
N GLN A 179 -1.40 -6.01 7.68
CA GLN A 179 -2.61 -5.36 8.21
C GLN A 179 -2.77 -3.94 7.67
N GLU A 180 -1.73 -3.10 7.83
CA GLU A 180 -1.68 -1.72 7.30
C GLU A 180 -1.95 -1.70 5.79
N ALA A 181 -1.19 -2.48 5.01
CA ALA A 181 -1.33 -2.51 3.56
C ALA A 181 -2.71 -3.00 3.10
N ALA A 182 -3.27 -4.01 3.77
CA ALA A 182 -4.59 -4.56 3.45
C ALA A 182 -5.71 -3.59 3.79
N CYS A 183 -5.62 -2.90 4.93
CA CYS A 183 -6.60 -1.92 5.37
C CYS A 183 -6.64 -0.72 4.42
N SER A 184 -5.49 -0.17 4.03
CA SER A 184 -5.42 0.90 3.04
C SER A 184 -5.90 0.46 1.65
N ALA A 185 -5.53 -0.75 1.21
CA ALA A 185 -6.01 -1.28 -0.07
C ALA A 185 -7.54 -1.50 -0.07
N PHE A 186 -8.10 -1.90 1.08
CA PHE A 186 -9.53 -2.08 1.24
C PHE A 186 -10.28 -0.75 1.24
N ALA A 187 -9.75 0.29 1.90
CA ALA A 187 -10.31 1.65 1.83
C ALA A 187 -10.39 2.17 0.38
N THR A 188 -9.34 2.00 -0.41
CA THR A 188 -9.40 2.33 -1.85
C THR A 188 -10.45 1.50 -2.59
N LEU A 189 -10.61 0.22 -2.25
CA LEU A 189 -11.67 -0.61 -2.86
C LEU A 189 -13.07 -0.13 -2.46
N GLU A 190 -13.26 0.35 -1.23
CA GLU A 190 -14.51 0.93 -0.75
C GLU A 190 -14.90 2.20 -1.52
N GLU A 191 -13.94 3.08 -1.79
CA GLU A 191 -14.14 4.29 -2.61
C GLU A 191 -14.61 3.93 -4.02
N GLU A 192 -13.99 2.91 -4.63
CA GLU A 192 -14.32 2.48 -6.00
C GLU A 192 -15.63 1.70 -6.06
N ALA A 193 -15.89 0.80 -5.11
CA ALA A 193 -17.04 -0.10 -5.13
C ALA A 193 -18.33 0.57 -4.64
N CYS A 194 -18.26 1.54 -3.74
CA CYS A 194 -19.43 2.26 -3.21
C CYS A 194 -20.56 1.29 -2.80
N THR A 195 -21.75 1.45 -3.39
CA THR A 195 -22.94 0.65 -3.09
C THR A 195 -22.86 -0.82 -3.52
N GLU A 196 -21.88 -1.20 -4.34
CA GLU A 196 -21.63 -2.62 -4.70
C GLU A 196 -21.19 -3.45 -3.48
N LEU A 197 -20.76 -2.79 -2.39
CA LEU A 197 -20.42 -3.44 -1.12
C LEU A 197 -21.62 -3.74 -0.23
N VAL A 198 -22.79 -3.13 -0.49
CA VAL A 198 -24.00 -3.30 0.34
C VAL A 198 -24.37 -4.77 0.59
N PRO A 199 -24.33 -5.68 -0.42
CA PRO A 199 -24.64 -7.09 -0.20
C PRO A 199 -23.68 -7.84 0.74
N TYR A 200 -22.53 -7.24 1.06
CA TYR A 200 -21.46 -7.84 1.86
C TYR A 200 -21.22 -7.12 3.19
N LEU A 201 -22.02 -6.09 3.51
CA LEU A 201 -21.83 -5.20 4.67
C LEU A 201 -21.65 -5.95 5.98
N SER A 202 -22.53 -6.88 6.33
CA SER A 202 -22.39 -7.69 7.54
C SER A 202 -21.03 -8.38 7.64
N PHE A 203 -20.51 -8.97 6.55
CA PHE A 203 -19.22 -9.66 6.57
C PHE A 203 -18.03 -8.68 6.69
N ILE A 204 -18.13 -7.54 6.02
CA ILE A 204 -17.13 -6.47 6.11
C ILE A 204 -17.05 -5.95 7.55
N LEU A 205 -18.21 -5.59 8.13
CA LEU A 205 -18.30 -5.05 9.48
C LEU A 205 -17.83 -6.04 10.54
N ASP A 206 -18.18 -7.31 10.45
CA ASP A 206 -17.69 -8.34 11.37
C ASP A 206 -16.14 -8.39 11.38
N THR A 207 -15.52 -8.26 10.21
CA THR A 207 -14.06 -8.26 10.07
C THR A 207 -13.44 -6.99 10.69
N LEU A 208 -13.96 -5.80 10.35
CA LEU A 208 -13.44 -4.53 10.86
C LEU A 208 -13.64 -4.41 12.38
N VAL A 209 -14.77 -4.88 12.90
CA VAL A 209 -15.03 -4.93 14.35
C VAL A 209 -14.05 -5.86 15.05
N PHE A 210 -13.76 -7.02 14.47
CA PHE A 210 -12.76 -7.93 15.03
C PHE A 210 -11.36 -7.31 15.04
N ALA A 211 -11.01 -6.52 14.02
CA ALA A 211 -9.71 -5.86 13.92
C ALA A 211 -9.42 -4.91 15.11
N PHE A 212 -10.44 -4.28 15.71
CA PHE A 212 -10.26 -3.47 16.93
C PHE A 212 -9.63 -4.24 18.10
N GLY A 213 -9.92 -5.55 18.21
CA GLY A 213 -9.36 -6.40 19.25
C GLY A 213 -7.97 -6.96 18.93
N LYS A 214 -7.51 -6.79 17.69
CA LYS A 214 -6.25 -7.36 17.17
C LYS A 214 -5.18 -6.31 16.91
N TYR A 215 -5.59 -5.12 16.44
CA TYR A 215 -4.66 -4.08 16.01
C TYR A 215 -3.95 -3.42 17.19
N GLN A 216 -2.67 -3.14 16.98
CA GLN A 216 -1.92 -2.22 17.82
C GLN A 216 -2.22 -0.76 17.42
N HIS A 217 -1.76 0.19 18.24
CA HIS A 217 -2.14 1.59 18.15
C HIS A 217 -1.92 2.21 16.76
N LYS A 218 -0.80 1.92 16.11
CA LYS A 218 -0.48 2.45 14.78
C LYS A 218 -1.54 2.04 13.74
N ASN A 219 -1.89 0.76 13.71
CA ASN A 219 -2.84 0.23 12.72
C ASN A 219 -4.29 0.61 13.03
N LEU A 220 -4.63 0.88 14.29
CA LEU A 220 -5.96 1.40 14.66
C LEU A 220 -6.30 2.72 13.94
N LEU A 221 -5.31 3.58 13.69
CA LEU A 221 -5.53 4.83 12.96
C LEU A 221 -6.03 4.58 11.53
N ILE A 222 -5.46 3.58 10.86
CA ILE A 222 -5.84 3.19 9.50
C ILE A 222 -7.18 2.46 9.49
N LEU A 223 -7.49 1.72 10.56
CA LEU A 223 -8.80 1.09 10.72
C LEU A 223 -9.92 2.13 10.85
N TYR A 224 -9.69 3.24 11.57
CA TYR A 224 -10.67 4.33 11.64
C TYR A 224 -10.92 4.97 10.28
N ASP A 225 -9.87 5.17 9.49
CA ASP A 225 -9.96 5.69 8.12
C ASP A 225 -10.82 4.77 7.24
N ALA A 226 -10.51 3.47 7.21
CA ALA A 226 -11.30 2.49 6.44
C ALA A 226 -12.77 2.45 6.88
N ILE A 227 -13.07 2.50 8.18
CA ILE A 227 -14.48 2.54 8.65
C ILE A 227 -15.17 3.84 8.21
N GLY A 228 -14.46 4.97 8.23
CA GLY A 228 -14.95 6.25 7.73
C GLY A 228 -15.28 6.17 6.25
N THR A 229 -14.35 5.66 5.44
CA THR A 229 -14.53 5.44 4.01
C THR A 229 -15.70 4.52 3.70
N LEU A 230 -15.83 3.40 4.41
CA LEU A 230 -16.98 2.51 4.28
C LEU A 230 -18.31 3.24 4.54
N ALA A 231 -18.37 4.04 5.61
CA ALA A 231 -19.57 4.79 5.97
C ALA A 231 -19.95 5.82 4.89
N ASP A 232 -18.96 6.50 4.30
CA ASP A 232 -19.18 7.43 3.19
C ASP A 232 -19.64 6.69 1.91
N SER A 233 -19.03 5.54 1.62
CA SER A 233 -19.33 4.72 0.43
C SER A 233 -20.71 4.07 0.42
N VAL A 234 -21.19 3.58 1.57
CA VAL A 234 -22.50 2.90 1.67
C VAL A 234 -23.62 3.77 2.25
N GLY A 235 -23.25 4.88 2.90
CA GLY A 235 -24.19 5.84 3.48
C GLY A 235 -25.18 5.20 4.44
N HIS A 236 -26.47 5.51 4.25
CA HIS A 236 -27.54 5.08 5.15
C HIS A 236 -27.74 3.56 5.25
N HIS A 237 -27.22 2.76 4.31
CA HIS A 237 -27.27 1.30 4.35
C HIS A 237 -26.52 0.73 5.56
N LEU A 238 -25.57 1.49 6.14
CA LEU A 238 -24.85 1.09 7.35
C LEU A 238 -25.79 0.87 8.56
N ASN A 239 -26.98 1.48 8.55
CA ASN A 239 -28.00 1.28 9.58
C ASN A 239 -28.80 -0.04 9.42
N GLN A 240 -28.61 -0.74 8.30
CA GLN A 240 -29.26 -2.00 7.95
C GLN A 240 -28.23 -2.96 7.33
N PRO A 241 -27.18 -3.32 8.09
CA PRO A 241 -26.05 -4.11 7.58
C PRO A 241 -26.40 -5.57 7.27
#